data_AF-A0A3M8V603-F1
#
_entry.id   AF-A0A3M8V603-F1
#
_cell.length_a   1.000
_cell.length_b   1.000
_cell.length_c   1.000
_cell.angle_alpha   90.00
_cell.angle_beta   90.00
_cell.angle_gamma   90.00
#
_symmetry.space_group_name_H-M   'P 1'
#
loop_
_entity.id
_entity.type
_entity.pdbx_description
1 polymer ?
#
loop_
_entity_poly.entity_id
_entity_poly.type
_entity_poly.pdbx_seq_one_letter_code
_entity_poly.pdbx_strand_id
1 'polypeptide(L)'
;MDFTTGGRLEVRITPDDVHKRVSVRLLTGDRSGSDKFTDVVGVLTSWTGGVLHITRRTGESVRIEESSLVAGKVVPAAPARRRGPAANARELDRVAARAWPPTEREPLGEWEL
;
A
#
# COMPACT_ATOMS: atom_id res chain seq x y z
N MET A 1 15.84 23.10 -12.59
CA MET A 1 15.27 21.92 -13.27
C MET A 1 13.99 21.59 -12.54
N ASP A 2 12.86 22.07 -13.05
CA ASP A 2 11.56 21.88 -12.40
C ASP A 2 10.95 20.56 -12.86
N PHE A 3 11.02 19.55 -11.99
CA PHE A 3 10.20 18.37 -12.15
C PHE A 3 8.81 18.72 -11.62
N THR A 4 7.96 19.30 -12.47
CA THR A 4 6.53 19.30 -12.19
C THR A 4 6.03 17.87 -12.34
N THR A 5 6.17 17.06 -11.30
CA THR A 5 5.60 15.71 -11.24
C THR A 5 4.08 15.84 -11.10
N GLY A 6 3.42 16.18 -12.21
CA GLY A 6 1.97 16.13 -12.32
C GLY A 6 1.52 14.69 -12.54
N GLY A 7 0.99 14.04 -11.50
CA GLY A 7 0.35 12.74 -11.65
C GLY A 7 -0.99 12.88 -12.38
N ARG A 8 -1.24 12.04 -13.40
CA ARG A 8 -2.55 11.97 -14.05
C ARG A 8 -3.50 11.14 -13.18
N LEU A 9 -4.59 11.76 -12.73
CA LEU A 9 -5.70 11.06 -12.07
C LEU A 9 -6.52 10.32 -13.14
N GLU A 10 -6.69 9.01 -12.96
CA GLU A 10 -7.37 8.13 -13.93
C GLU A 10 -8.05 6.98 -13.21
N VAL A 11 -9.32 6.74 -13.56
CA VAL A 11 -10.11 5.60 -13.09
C VAL A 11 -10.04 4.50 -14.15
N ARG A 12 -9.30 3.43 -13.85
CA ARG A 12 -9.12 2.25 -14.71
C ARG A 12 -9.90 1.02 -14.24
N ILE A 13 -10.60 1.14 -13.12
CA ILE A 13 -11.47 0.08 -12.61
C ILE A 13 -12.87 0.23 -13.17
N THR A 14 -13.58 -0.88 -13.27
CA THR A 14 -14.94 -0.99 -13.78
C THR A 14 -15.77 -1.90 -12.86
N PRO A 15 -17.09 -1.99 -13.03
CA PRO A 15 -17.91 -2.98 -12.33
C PRO A 15 -17.44 -4.43 -12.52
N ASP A 16 -16.76 -4.77 -13.62
CA ASP A 16 -16.20 -6.11 -13.87
C ASP A 16 -14.99 -6.44 -12.97
N ASP A 17 -14.53 -5.48 -12.17
CA ASP A 17 -13.46 -5.67 -11.19
C ASP A 17 -13.98 -6.03 -9.79
N VAL A 18 -15.29 -6.26 -9.62
CA VAL A 18 -15.83 -6.80 -8.37
C VAL A 18 -15.12 -8.12 -8.03
N HIS A 19 -14.86 -8.32 -6.74
CA HIS A 19 -13.99 -9.35 -6.13
C HIS A 19 -12.48 -9.16 -6.32
N LYS A 20 -12.03 -8.17 -7.09
CA LYS A 20 -10.60 -7.84 -7.21
C LYS A 20 -10.17 -6.86 -6.12
N ARG A 21 -8.88 -6.91 -5.78
CA ARG A 21 -8.28 -5.90 -4.90
C ARG A 21 -8.00 -4.65 -5.70
N VAL A 22 -8.46 -3.51 -5.20
CA VAL A 22 -8.33 -2.20 -5.85
C VAL A 22 -7.66 -1.21 -4.91
N SER A 23 -7.01 -0.21 -5.51
CA SER A 23 -6.59 1.02 -4.84
C SER A 23 -7.32 2.16 -5.52
N VAL A 24 -8.07 2.92 -4.74
CA VAL A 24 -8.83 4.07 -5.23
C VAL A 24 -8.42 5.34 -4.49
N ARG A 25 -8.49 6.46 -5.20
CA ARG A 25 -8.31 7.80 -4.67
C ARG A 25 -9.61 8.56 -4.79
N LEU A 26 -10.00 9.19 -3.69
CA LEU A 26 -11.24 9.91 -3.54
C LEU A 26 -10.96 11.38 -3.29
N LEU A 27 -11.77 12.25 -3.88
CA LEU A 27 -11.83 13.66 -3.51
C LEU A 27 -12.59 13.80 -2.19
N THR A 28 -12.05 14.59 -1.26
CA THR A 28 -12.62 14.88 0.05
C THR A 28 -12.62 16.38 0.28
N GLY A 29 -13.80 16.98 0.43
CA GLY A 29 -13.97 18.43 0.61
C GLY A 29 -15.10 18.98 -0.24
N ASP A 30 -15.59 20.16 0.14
CA ASP A 30 -16.48 20.95 -0.71
C ASP A 30 -15.65 21.64 -1.81
N ARG A 31 -16.25 21.88 -2.98
CA ARG A 31 -15.62 22.48 -4.18
C ARG A 31 -15.10 23.92 -3.96
N SER A 32 -15.22 24.46 -2.74
CA SER A 32 -14.87 25.81 -2.32
C SER A 32 -13.54 25.92 -1.55
N GLY A 33 -12.86 24.79 -1.29
CA GLY A 33 -11.59 24.74 -0.54
C GLY A 33 -10.42 24.14 -1.32
N SER A 34 -9.29 23.87 -0.64
CA SER A 34 -8.20 23.07 -1.21
C SER A 34 -8.64 21.61 -1.30
N ASP A 35 -8.63 21.06 -2.52
CA ASP A 35 -8.95 19.66 -2.78
C ASP A 35 -8.10 18.74 -1.89
N LYS A 36 -8.73 18.05 -0.94
CA LYS A 36 -8.06 17.00 -0.16
C LYS A 36 -8.34 15.66 -0.83
N PHE A 37 -7.34 14.80 -0.86
CA PHE A 37 -7.50 13.45 -1.37
C PHE A 37 -7.33 12.45 -0.24
N THR A 38 -8.10 11.37 -0.30
CA THR A 38 -7.92 10.20 0.55
C THR A 38 -7.84 8.95 -0.31
N ASP A 39 -7.13 7.94 0.17
CA ASP A 39 -6.94 6.68 -0.54
C ASP A 39 -7.60 5.52 0.22
N VAL A 40 -8.25 4.62 -0.51
CA VAL A 40 -8.83 3.39 0.03
C VAL A 40 -8.27 2.19 -0.73
N VAL A 41 -7.84 1.19 0.02
CA VAL A 41 -7.35 -0.08 -0.54
C VAL A 41 -8.12 -1.22 0.08
N GLY A 42 -8.68 -2.09 -0.76
CA GLY A 42 -9.47 -3.22 -0.32
C GLY A 42 -10.01 -4.03 -1.50
N VAL A 43 -10.91 -4.97 -1.22
CA VAL A 43 -11.62 -5.74 -2.25
C VAL A 43 -12.86 -4.96 -2.64
N LEU A 44 -13.05 -4.72 -3.95
CA LEU A 44 -14.29 -4.16 -4.48
C LEU A 44 -15.39 -5.22 -4.34
N THR A 45 -16.37 -5.01 -3.47
CA THR A 45 -17.42 -6.01 -3.18
C THR A 45 -18.73 -5.70 -3.90
N SER A 46 -18.96 -4.45 -4.29
CA SER A 46 -20.09 -4.05 -5.14
C SER A 46 -19.74 -2.76 -5.89
N TRP A 47 -20.30 -2.62 -7.08
CA TRP A 47 -20.38 -1.35 -7.81
C TRP A 47 -21.73 -1.31 -8.53
N THR A 48 -22.70 -0.65 -7.93
CA THR A 48 -24.05 -0.54 -8.48
C THR A 48 -24.67 0.80 -8.10
N GLY A 49 -25.53 1.34 -8.98
CA GLY A 49 -26.27 2.57 -8.69
C GLY A 49 -25.40 3.79 -8.36
N GLY A 50 -24.22 3.91 -8.96
CA GLY A 50 -23.28 5.01 -8.70
C GLY A 50 -22.53 4.91 -7.39
N VAL A 51 -22.55 3.75 -6.72
CA VAL A 51 -21.92 3.53 -5.42
C VAL A 51 -21.01 2.32 -5.46
N LEU A 52 -19.79 2.50 -4.95
CA LEU A 52 -18.82 1.42 -4.75
C LEU A 52 -18.80 1.02 -3.28
N HIS A 53 -18.71 -0.28 -3.02
CA HIS A 53 -18.39 -0.82 -1.71
C HIS A 53 -17.02 -1.50 -1.75
N ILE A 54 -16.13 -1.10 -0.84
CA ILE A 54 -14.80 -1.68 -0.71
C ILE A 54 -14.61 -2.23 0.69
N THR A 55 -14.34 -3.53 0.80
CA THR A 55 -13.98 -4.16 2.08
C THR A 55 -12.46 -4.07 2.28
N ARG A 56 -12.06 -3.34 3.33
CA ARG A 56 -10.67 -3.21 3.75
C ARG A 56 -10.14 -4.53 4.30
N ARG A 57 -8.82 -4.62 4.42
CA ARG A 57 -8.13 -5.77 5.06
C ARG A 57 -8.60 -6.04 6.49
N THR A 58 -9.15 -5.04 7.17
CA THR A 58 -9.66 -5.10 8.54
C THR A 58 -11.06 -5.69 8.63
N GLY A 59 -11.73 -5.94 7.50
CA GLY A 59 -13.14 -6.34 7.44
C GLY A 59 -14.11 -5.15 7.36
N GLU A 60 -13.64 -3.92 7.58
CA GLU A 60 -14.46 -2.71 7.45
C GLU A 60 -14.89 -2.50 5.99
N SER A 61 -16.19 -2.31 5.76
CA SER A 61 -16.74 -1.94 4.45
C SER A 61 -16.84 -0.41 4.34
N VAL A 62 -16.22 0.15 3.31
CA VAL A 62 -16.30 1.58 2.98
C VAL A 62 -17.25 1.77 1.80
N ARG A 63 -18.24 2.64 1.98
CA ARG A 63 -19.16 3.09 0.92
C ARG A 63 -18.61 4.35 0.25
N ILE A 64 -18.57 4.38 -1.07
CA ILE A 64 -17.95 5.45 -1.87
C ILE A 64 -18.91 5.87 -2.98
N GLU A 65 -19.18 7.16 -3.10
CA GLU A 65 -19.88 7.72 -4.27
C GLU A 65 -18.94 7.68 -5.48
N GLU A 66 -19.41 7.15 -6.61
CA GLU A 66 -18.65 7.11 -7.86
C GLU A 66 -18.19 8.51 -8.31
N SER A 67 -19.02 9.53 -8.04
CA SER A 67 -18.69 10.94 -8.33
C SER A 67 -17.51 11.50 -7.54
N SER A 68 -17.12 10.86 -6.43
CA SER A 68 -15.94 11.22 -5.63
C SER A 68 -14.66 10.52 -6.09
N LEU A 69 -14.77 9.52 -6.97
CA LEU A 69 -13.65 8.70 -7.42
C LEU A 69 -12.85 9.44 -8.50
N VAL A 70 -11.61 9.80 -8.18
CA VAL A 70 -10.74 10.52 -9.13
C VAL A 70 -9.67 9.64 -9.75
N ALA A 71 -9.27 8.57 -9.06
CA ALA A 71 -8.38 7.56 -9.63
C ALA A 71 -8.67 6.18 -9.06
N GLY A 72 -8.40 5.15 -9.83
CA GLY A 72 -8.63 3.77 -9.42
C GLY A 72 -7.86 2.79 -10.29
N LYS A 73 -7.24 1.78 -9.66
CA LYS A 73 -6.62 0.66 -10.36
C LYS A 73 -6.82 -0.64 -9.61
N VAL A 74 -6.90 -1.74 -10.36
CA VAL A 74 -6.70 -3.07 -9.80
C VAL A 74 -5.26 -3.17 -9.32
N VAL A 75 -5.07 -3.75 -8.13
CA VAL A 75 -3.75 -4.02 -7.56
C VAL A 75 -3.61 -5.53 -7.30
N PRO A 76 -2.39 -6.07 -7.30
CA PRO A 76 -2.17 -7.46 -6.93
C PRO A 76 -2.79 -7.81 -5.57
N ALA A 77 -3.19 -9.07 -5.41
CA ALA A 77 -3.59 -9.60 -4.11
C ALA A 77 -2.53 -9.30 -3.05
N ALA A 78 -2.97 -9.17 -1.79
CA ALA A 78 -2.02 -9.01 -0.69
C ALA A 78 -1.02 -10.19 -0.73
N PRO A 79 0.30 -9.94 -0.73
CA PRO A 79 1.27 -11.01 -0.74
C PRO A 79 0.99 -11.99 0.39
N ALA A 80 1.09 -13.29 0.10
CA ALA A 80 1.06 -14.30 1.15
C ALA A 80 2.11 -13.93 2.20
N ARG A 81 1.72 -13.84 3.47
CA ARG A 81 2.67 -13.59 4.56
C ARG A 81 3.64 -14.76 4.60
N ARG A 82 4.82 -14.58 4.00
CA ARG A 82 5.94 -15.48 4.25
C ARG A 82 6.30 -15.27 5.72
N ARG A 83 6.38 -16.36 6.48
CA ARG A 83 7.02 -16.33 7.79
C ARG A 83 8.40 -15.69 7.57
N GLY A 84 8.79 -14.77 8.45
CA GLY A 84 10.12 -14.17 8.38
C GLY A 84 11.21 -15.26 8.33
N PRO A 85 12.45 -14.90 7.98
CA PRO A 85 13.54 -15.85 8.04
C PRO A 85 13.52 -16.58 9.40
N ALA A 86 13.81 -17.89 9.38
CA ALA A 86 13.92 -18.65 10.63
C ALA A 86 15.02 -18.06 11.54
N ALA A 87 15.96 -17.33 10.95
CA ALA A 87 17.03 -16.66 11.64
C ALA A 87 16.52 -15.46 12.47
N ASN A 88 17.06 -15.33 13.67
CA ASN A 88 16.83 -14.15 14.50
C ASN A 88 17.70 -12.97 14.02
N ALA A 89 17.43 -11.78 14.57
CA ALA A 89 18.15 -10.56 14.18
C ALA A 89 19.68 -10.68 14.36
N ARG A 90 20.15 -11.34 15.44
CA ARG A 90 21.59 -11.53 15.71
C ARG A 90 22.24 -12.47 14.69
N GLU A 91 21.56 -13.53 14.30
CA GLU A 91 22.05 -14.45 13.27
C GLU A 91 22.18 -13.75 11.92
N LEU A 92 21.21 -12.90 11.57
CA LEU A 92 21.27 -12.10 10.35
C LEU A 92 22.41 -11.08 10.39
N ASP A 93 22.62 -10.42 11.52
CA ASP A 93 23.69 -9.43 11.70
C ASP A 93 25.08 -10.07 11.52
N ARG A 94 25.31 -11.23 12.14
CA ARG A 94 26.56 -12.02 11.95
C ARG A 94 26.77 -12.47 10.51
N VAL A 95 25.70 -12.83 9.80
CA VAL A 95 25.79 -13.21 8.38
C VAL A 95 26.15 -11.98 7.53
N ALA A 96 25.54 -10.83 7.79
CA ALA A 96 25.78 -9.59 7.07
C ALA A 96 27.23 -9.08 7.28
N ALA A 97 27.76 -9.15 8.50
CA ALA A 97 29.15 -8.77 8.82
C ALA A 97 30.20 -9.58 8.04
N ARG A 98 29.87 -10.78 7.54
CA ARG A 98 30.77 -11.57 6.68
C ARG A 98 30.84 -11.08 5.24
N ALA A 99 29.85 -10.32 4.76
CA ALA A 99 29.86 -9.78 3.41
C ALA A 99 30.88 -8.64 3.24
N TRP A 100 31.18 -7.95 4.34
CA TRP A 100 32.17 -6.88 4.38
C TRP A 100 32.87 -6.88 5.75
N PRO A 101 33.87 -7.75 5.96
CA PRO A 101 34.50 -7.89 7.26
C PRO A 101 35.38 -6.66 7.59
N PRO A 102 35.30 -6.12 8.82
CA PRO A 102 36.25 -5.12 9.28
C PRO A 102 37.64 -5.75 9.49
N THR A 103 38.68 -4.91 9.53
CA THR A 103 40.07 -5.35 9.74
C THR A 103 40.29 -5.91 11.14
N GLU A 104 39.62 -5.34 12.13
CA GLU A 104 39.65 -5.75 13.53
C GLU A 104 38.24 -6.21 13.94
N ARG A 105 38.17 -7.25 14.79
CA ARG A 105 36.91 -7.82 15.27
C ARG A 105 37.03 -8.15 16.74
N GLU A 106 36.13 -7.64 17.56
CA GLU A 106 36.12 -7.92 19.00
C GLU A 106 34.71 -8.17 19.56
N PRO A 107 34.56 -9.11 20.50
CA PRO A 107 33.28 -9.34 21.17
C PRO A 107 32.97 -8.21 22.16
N LEU A 108 31.80 -7.58 22.00
CA LEU A 108 31.23 -6.62 22.94
C LEU A 108 29.91 -7.16 23.52
N GLY A 109 30.04 -8.00 24.55
CA GLY A 109 28.90 -8.71 25.12
C GLY A 109 28.26 -9.64 24.09
N GLU A 110 27.03 -9.34 23.69
CA GLU A 110 26.29 -10.11 22.67
C GLU A 110 26.52 -9.62 21.23
N TRP A 111 27.37 -8.61 21.06
CA TRP A 111 27.68 -7.95 19.80
C TRP A 111 29.12 -8.23 19.36
N GLU A 112 29.40 -8.00 18.09
CA GLU A 112 30.75 -7.98 17.54
C GLU A 112 30.98 -6.57 16.95
N LEU A 113 32.10 -5.95 17.31
CA LEU A 113 32.57 -4.68 16.74
C LEU A 113 33.58 -4.96 15.63
#